data_AF-A0A7X7J2Y3-F1
#
_entry.id   AF-A0A7X7J2Y3-F1
#
_cell.length_a   1.000
_cell.length_b   1.000
_cell.length_c   1.000
_cell.angle_alpha   90.00
_cell.angle_beta   90.00
_cell.angle_gamma   90.00
#
_symmetry.space_group_name_H-M   'P 1'
#
loop_
_entity.id
_entity.type
_entity.pdbx_description
1 polymer ?
#
loop_
_entity_poly.entity_id
_entity_poly.type
_entity_poly.pdbx_seq_one_letter_code
_entity_poly.pdbx_strand_id
1 'polypeptide(L)' 'MKASKPQNSANARVAAVIFDLDGTLTVPYFDFDAIRREIGLPTQPRTPILEAMETMTPEQRDRCEAILI' A
#
# COMPACT_ATOMS: atom_id res chain seq x y z
N MET A 1 56.53 -20.71 -11.74
CA MET A 1 55.65 -19.62 -12.20
C MET A 1 54.27 -20.21 -12.45
N LYS A 2 53.26 -19.90 -11.60
CA LYS A 2 51.88 -20.36 -11.82
C LYS A 2 51.11 -19.22 -12.47
N ALA A 3 50.62 -19.43 -13.69
CA ALA A 3 49.78 -18.46 -14.39
C ALA A 3 48.47 -18.27 -13.61
N SER A 4 48.18 -17.02 -13.24
CA SER A 4 46.91 -16.64 -12.65
C SER A 4 45.82 -16.72 -13.71
N LYS A 5 44.76 -17.51 -13.47
CA LYS A 5 43.59 -17.58 -14.35
C LYS A 5 42.81 -16.26 -14.26
N PRO A 6 42.35 -15.68 -15.38
CA PRO A 6 41.49 -14.51 -15.33
C PRO A 6 40.14 -14.92 -14.73
N GLN A 7 39.76 -14.31 -13.60
CA GLN A 7 38.40 -14.36 -13.09
C GLN A 7 37.53 -13.54 -14.03
N ASN A 8 36.80 -14.22 -14.91
CA ASN A 8 35.78 -13.61 -15.75
C ASN A 8 34.56 -13.32 -14.85
N SER A 9 34.45 -12.10 -14.33
CA SER A 9 33.21 -11.65 -13.68
C SER A 9 32.17 -11.43 -14.77
N ALA A 10 31.48 -12.50 -15.14
CA ALA A 10 30.34 -12.43 -16.03
C ALA A 10 29.30 -11.49 -15.40
N ASN A 11 29.22 -10.27 -15.94
CA ASN A 11 28.22 -9.28 -15.58
C ASN A 11 26.88 -9.84 -16.03
N ALA A 12 26.21 -10.59 -15.16
CA ALA A 12 24.92 -11.19 -15.44
C ALA A 12 23.90 -10.07 -15.65
N ARG A 13 23.64 -9.73 -16.92
CA ARG A 13 22.56 -8.81 -17.27
C ARG A 13 21.24 -9.50 -16.96
N VAL A 14 20.43 -8.88 -16.12
CA VAL A 14 19.06 -9.32 -15.86
C VAL A 14 18.30 -9.29 -17.19
N ALA A 15 17.89 -10.46 -17.68
CA ALA A 15 17.27 -10.62 -18.99
C ALA A 15 15.73 -10.50 -18.93
N ALA A 16 15.13 -10.68 -17.75
CA ALA A 16 13.68 -10.54 -17.54
C ALA A 16 13.37 -10.23 -16.07
N VAL A 17 12.29 -9.51 -15.83
CA VAL A 17 11.75 -9.18 -14.50
C VAL A 17 10.26 -9.53 -14.50
N ILE A 18 9.81 -10.23 -13.46
CA ILE A 18 8.38 -10.54 -13.24
C ILE A 18 7.89 -9.61 -12.14
N PHE A 19 6.81 -8.90 -12.42
CA PHE A 19 6.13 -8.06 -11.45
C PHE A 19 4.83 -8.73 -11.05
N ASP A 20 4.53 -8.63 -9.76
CA ASP A 20 3.16 -8.80 -9.30
C ASP A 20 2.26 -7.70 -9.92
N LEU A 21 0.96 -7.95 -10.03
CA LEU A 21 0.04 -7.02 -10.68
C LEU A 21 -0.52 -6.01 -9.69
N ASP A 22 -1.15 -6.49 -8.62
CA ASP A 22 -1.90 -5.66 -7.69
C ASP A 22 -1.00 -5.01 -6.64
N GLY A 23 -1.11 -3.68 -6.48
CA GLY A 23 -0.25 -2.92 -5.57
C GLY A 23 1.21 -2.77 -6.05
N THR A 24 1.59 -3.43 -7.15
CA THR A 24 2.91 -3.27 -7.81
C THR A 24 2.79 -2.51 -9.12
N LEU A 25 1.89 -2.92 -10.02
CA LEU A 25 1.61 -2.21 -11.28
C LEU A 25 0.33 -1.39 -11.22
N THR A 26 -0.63 -1.80 -10.39
CA THR A 26 -1.90 -1.10 -10.19
C THR A 26 -1.94 -0.41 -8.83
N VAL A 27 -2.68 0.70 -8.76
CA VAL A 27 -3.06 1.32 -7.49
C VAL A 27 -4.56 1.12 -7.30
N PRO A 28 -5.02 0.62 -6.14
CA PRO A 28 -6.44 0.49 -5.87
C PRO A 28 -7.10 1.87 -5.84
N TYR A 29 -8.22 2.01 -6.56
CA TYR A 29 -9.02 3.23 -6.57
C TYR A 29 -10.19 3.08 -5.60
N PHE A 30 -10.14 3.81 -4.49
CA PHE A 30 -11.20 3.83 -3.49
C PHE A 30 -12.02 5.13 -3.60
N ASP A 31 -13.35 5.02 -3.49
CA ASP A 31 -14.21 6.18 -3.28
C ASP A 31 -14.15 6.60 -1.80
N PHE A 32 -13.16 7.43 -1.47
CA PHE A 32 -12.97 7.93 -0.11
C PHE A 32 -14.13 8.78 0.40
N ASP A 33 -14.89 9.44 -0.49
CA ASP A 33 -16.05 10.22 -0.07
C ASP A 33 -17.23 9.29 0.30
N ALA A 34 -17.39 8.16 -0.38
CA ALA A 34 -18.33 7.12 0.02
C ALA A 34 -17.95 6.51 1.36
N ILE A 35 -16.70 6.10 1.53
CA ILE A 35 -16.20 5.54 2.79
C ILE A 35 -16.48 6.52 3.94
N ARG A 36 -16.13 7.81 3.79
CA ARG A 36 -16.40 8.85 4.80
C ARG A 36 -17.85 8.92 5.23
N ARG A 37 -18.78 8.93 4.28
CA ARG A 37 -20.22 8.97 4.59
C ARG A 37 -20.64 7.76 5.40
N GLU A 38 -20.13 6.58 5.04
CA GLU A 38 -20.50 5.32 5.65
C GLU A 38 -19.97 5.19 7.09
N ILE A 39 -18.73 5.59 7.35
CA ILE A 39 -18.14 5.59 8.70
C ILE A 39 -18.52 6.83 9.54
N GLY A 40 -19.37 7.71 9.00
CA GLY A 40 -19.88 8.89 9.70
C GLY A 40 -18.88 10.06 9.83
N LEU A 41 -17.88 10.13 8.96
CA LEU A 41 -16.96 11.27 8.88
C LEU A 41 -17.49 12.39 7.98
N PRO A 42 -17.19 13.66 8.29
CA PRO A 42 -17.52 14.78 7.42
C PRO A 42 -16.80 14.66 6.08
N THR A 43 -17.53 14.95 4.99
CA THR A 43 -16.93 15.03 3.65
C THR A 43 -16.23 16.38 3.43
N GLN A 44 -16.55 17.41 4.22
CA GLN A 44 -15.87 18.71 4.21
C GLN A 44 -15.87 19.36 5.62
N PRO A 45 -14.72 19.87 6.10
CA PRO A 45 -13.38 19.63 5.56
C PRO A 45 -13.03 18.13 5.64
N ARG A 46 -12.28 17.63 4.65
CA ARG A 46 -11.85 16.23 4.65
C ARG A 46 -10.76 16.03 5.70
N THR A 47 -10.99 15.16 6.67
CA THR A 47 -9.94 14.65 7.58
C THR A 47 -9.44 13.31 7.06
N PRO A 48 -8.14 13.05 6.97
CA PRO A 48 -7.62 11.71 6.69
C PRO A 48 -8.28 10.61 7.56
N ILE A 49 -8.65 9.46 6.96
CA ILE A 49 -9.52 8.46 7.61
C ILE A 49 -8.85 7.88 8.85
N LEU A 50 -7.58 7.50 8.74
CA LEU A 50 -6.85 6.83 9.82
C LEU A 50 -6.66 7.77 11.02
N GLU A 51 -6.34 9.03 10.75
CA GLU A 51 -6.18 10.08 11.75
C GLU A 51 -7.50 10.41 12.44
N ALA A 52 -8.62 10.33 11.72
CA ALA A 52 -9.94 10.44 12.35
C ALA A 52 -10.24 9.25 13.26
N MET A 53 -9.86 8.03 12.85
CA MET A 53 -10.02 6.81 13.64
C MET A 53 -9.19 6.82 14.94
N GLU A 54 -8.04 7.49 14.97
CA GLU A 54 -7.24 7.65 16.20
C GLU A 54 -7.99 8.39 17.31
N THR A 55 -8.99 9.21 16.95
CA THR A 55 -9.79 10.01 17.89
C THR A 55 -11.14 9.39 18.24
N MET A 56 -11.48 8.24 17.64
CA MET A 56 -12.75 7.56 17.86
C MET A 56 -12.78 6.85 19.23
N THR A 57 -13.97 6.75 19.83
CA THR A 57 -14.18 5.81 20.94
C THR A 57 -14.02 4.37 20.45
N PRO A 58 -13.76 3.40 21.34
CA PRO A 58 -13.68 1.98 20.96
C PRO A 58 -14.90 1.51 20.14
N GLU A 59 -16.12 1.90 20.54
CA GLU A 59 -17.35 1.51 19.85
C GLU A 59 -17.51 2.17 18.47
N GLN A 60 -16.99 3.38 18.29
CA GLN A 60 -16.94 4.04 16.99
C GLN A 60 -15.92 3.35 16.08
N ARG A 61 -14.77 2.97 16.64
CA ARG A 61 -13.70 2.29 15.93
C ARG A 61 -14.11 0.90 15.47
N ASP A 62 -14.75 0.11 16.34
CA ASP A 62 -15.26 -1.23 16.00
C ASP A 62 -16.24 -1.18 14.82
N ARG A 63 -17.17 -0.20 14.83
CA ARG A 63 -18.10 0.01 13.72
C ARG A 63 -17.40 0.46 12.44
N CYS A 64 -16.41 1.34 12.56
CA CYS A 64 -15.61 1.81 11.43
C CYS A 64 -14.84 0.65 10.78
N GLU A 65 -14.19 -0.19 11.57
CA GLU A 65 -13.43 -1.35 11.08
C GLU A 65 -14.34 -2.38 10.39
N ALA A 66 -15.56 -2.60 10.88
CA ALA A 66 -16.52 -3.48 10.21
C ALA A 66 -16.96 -3.02 8.81
N ILE A 67 -16.76 -1.75 8.47
CA ILE A 67 -17.04 -1.17 7.14
C ILE A 67 -15.79 -1.19 6.24
N LEU A 68 -14.59 -1.12 6.83
CA LEU A 68 -13.32 -0.99 6.11
C LEU A 68 -12.65 -2.33 5.75
N ILE A 69 -13.07 -3.44 6.37
CA ILE A 69 -12.55 -4.80 6.16
C ILE A 69 -13.44 -5.57 5.18
#